data_AF-A0A336NB26-F1
#
_entry.id   AF-A0A336NB26-F1
#
_cell.length_a   1.000
_cell.length_b   1.000
_cell.length_c   1.000
_cell.angle_alpha   90.00
_cell.angle_beta   90.00
_cell.angle_gamma   90.00
#
_symmetry.space_group_name_H-M   'P 1'
#
loop_
_entity.id
_entity.type
_entity.pdbx_description
1 polymer ?
#
loop_
_entity_poly.entity_id
_entity_poly.type
_entity_poly.pdbx_seq_one_letter_code
_entity_poly.pdbx_strand_id
1 'polypeptide(L)'
;MGLSQKELGSHLGVSFQQIQKYEKGSNRVSAGCLLEIAKKLDVPVNFFYADLATKEDLSTKETLLQRDQYTYSEKEHALLKNFRELKAKKQKAILWLISD
;
A
#
# COMPACT_ATOMS: atom_id res chain seq x y z
N MET A 1 -2.20 6.01 26.95
CA MET A 1 -2.66 4.78 27.65
C MET A 1 -3.91 4.32 26.94
N GLY A 2 -4.06 3.05 26.61
CA GLY A 2 -5.30 2.59 25.96
C GLY A 2 -5.48 1.07 25.82
N LEU A 3 -4.41 0.29 25.80
CA LEU A 3 -4.52 -1.18 25.76
C LEU A 3 -3.27 -1.79 26.38
N SER A 4 -3.42 -2.69 27.35
CA SER A 4 -2.29 -3.47 27.87
C SER A 4 -1.96 -4.63 26.92
N GLN A 5 -0.69 -5.04 26.90
CA GLN A 5 -0.26 -6.21 26.12
C GLN A 5 -0.95 -7.51 26.58
N LYS A 6 -1.38 -7.58 27.85
CA LYS A 6 -2.16 -8.72 28.37
C LYS A 6 -3.57 -8.75 27.75
N GLU A 7 -4.21 -7.60 27.64
CA GLU A 7 -5.52 -7.48 27.00
C GLU A 7 -5.44 -7.78 25.50
N LEU A 8 -4.39 -7.29 24.81
CA LEU A 8 -4.15 -7.61 23.40
C LEU A 8 -3.88 -9.11 23.20
N GLY A 9 -3.04 -9.71 24.05
CA GLY A 9 -2.76 -11.14 24.02
C GLY A 9 -4.03 -11.98 24.23
N SER A 10 -4.86 -11.59 25.21
CA SER A 10 -6.13 -12.26 25.48
C SER A 10 -7.09 -12.18 24.29
N HIS A 11 -7.16 -11.04 23.60
CA HIS A 11 -7.97 -10.87 22.39
C HIS A 11 -7.48 -11.75 21.22
N LEU A 12 -6.16 -11.88 21.07
CA LEU A 12 -5.55 -12.64 19.98
C LEU A 12 -5.37 -14.13 20.30
N GLY A 13 -5.72 -14.58 21.51
CA GLY A 13 -5.47 -15.95 21.96
C GLY A 13 -3.98 -16.28 22.11
N VAL A 14 -3.13 -15.29 22.35
CA VAL A 14 -1.67 -15.47 22.53
C VAL A 14 -1.21 -14.97 23.90
N SER A 15 -0.09 -15.50 24.38
CA SER A 15 0.46 -15.07 25.67
C SER A 15 0.99 -13.63 25.61
N PHE A 16 1.01 -12.95 26.75
CA PHE A 16 1.67 -11.65 26.89
C PHE A 16 3.13 -11.68 26.41
N GLN A 17 3.84 -12.76 26.69
CA GLN A 17 5.22 -12.95 26.23
C GLN A 17 5.30 -13.03 24.70
N GLN A 18 4.28 -13.60 24.03
CA GLN A 18 4.22 -13.64 22.57
C GLN A 18 4.00 -12.24 21.99
N ILE A 19 3.14 -11.42 22.61
CA ILE A 19 2.99 -10.00 22.24
C ILE A 19 4.32 -9.26 22.37
N GLN A 20 5.05 -9.47 23.46
CA GLN A 20 6.39 -8.89 23.61
C GLN A 20 7.37 -9.35 22.52
N LYS A 21 7.29 -10.60 22.05
CA LYS A 21 8.11 -11.10 20.95
C LYS A 21 7.73 -10.46 19.60
N TYR A 22 6.44 -10.19 19.38
CA TYR A 22 5.98 -9.44 18.21
C TYR A 22 6.48 -8.00 18.22
N GLU A 23 6.35 -7.30 19.34
CA GLU A 23 6.84 -5.92 19.47
C GLU A 23 8.36 -5.81 19.29
N LYS A 24 9.12 -6.80 19.79
CA LYS A 24 10.59 -6.87 19.63
C LYS A 24 11.02 -7.37 18.24
N GLY A 25 10.09 -7.81 17.40
CA GLY A 25 10.37 -8.39 16.09
C GLY A 25 11.12 -9.73 16.12
N SER A 26 11.25 -10.38 17.28
CA SER A 26 11.91 -11.68 17.40
C SER A 26 11.05 -12.82 16.87
N ASN A 27 9.73 -12.64 16.87
CA ASN A 27 8.77 -13.51 16.21
C ASN A 27 8.03 -12.77 15.09
N ARG A 28 7.84 -13.46 13.95
CA ARG A 28 7.02 -12.95 12.85
C ARG A 28 5.53 -13.02 13.22
N VAL A 29 4.77 -12.03 12.76
CA VAL A 29 3.31 -11.97 12.86
C VAL A 29 2.71 -12.43 11.53
N SER A 30 1.73 -13.33 11.56
CA SER A 30 1.01 -13.73 10.34
C SER A 30 0.11 -12.58 9.86
N ALA A 31 -0.20 -12.53 8.56
CA ALA A 31 -1.04 -11.47 8.00
C ALA A 31 -2.42 -11.38 8.68
N GLY A 32 -3.04 -12.52 8.99
CA GLY A 32 -4.32 -12.56 9.71
C GLY A 32 -4.22 -11.98 11.12
N CYS A 33 -3.17 -12.33 11.87
CA CYS A 33 -2.96 -11.79 13.21
C CYS A 33 -2.70 -10.27 13.18
N LEU A 34 -1.91 -9.81 12.21
CA LEU A 34 -1.65 -8.37 12.02
C LEU A 34 -2.93 -7.58 11.71
N LEU A 35 -3.84 -8.16 10.92
CA LEU A 35 -5.14 -7.56 10.63
C LEU A 35 -6.01 -7.45 11.89
N GLU A 36 -6.04 -8.47 12.75
CA GLU A 36 -6.77 -8.43 14.01
C GLU A 36 -6.18 -7.41 15.00
N ILE A 37 -4.86 -7.28 15.03
CA ILE A 37 -4.17 -6.22 15.79
C ILE A 37 -4.59 -4.84 15.28
N ALA A 38 -4.61 -4.63 13.96
CA ALA A 38 -5.01 -3.36 13.34
C ALA A 38 -6.45 -2.98 13.71
N LYS A 39 -7.39 -3.93 13.60
CA LYS A 39 -8.79 -3.75 14.03
C LYS A 39 -8.88 -3.38 15.51
N LYS A 40 -8.12 -4.06 16.37
CA LYS A 40 -8.18 -3.83 17.81
C LYS A 40 -7.62 -2.46 18.22
N LEU A 41 -6.65 -1.95 17.47
CA LEU A 41 -6.05 -0.64 17.68
C LEU A 41 -6.75 0.48 16.91
N ASP A 42 -7.82 0.16 16.17
CA ASP A 42 -8.58 1.08 15.32
C ASP A 42 -7.70 1.86 14.32
N VAL A 43 -6.78 1.15 13.68
CA VAL A 43 -5.88 1.71 12.65
C VAL A 43 -5.98 0.88 11.36
N PRO A 44 -5.79 1.51 10.18
CA PRO A 44 -5.65 0.75 8.95
C PRO A 44 -4.41 -0.15 9.02
N VAL A 45 -4.48 -1.36 8.45
CA VAL A 45 -3.36 -2.33 8.49
C VAL A 45 -2.06 -1.76 7.88
N ASN A 46 -2.18 -0.84 6.91
CA ASN A 46 -1.05 -0.11 6.31
C ASN A 46 -0.25 0.71 7.33
N PHE A 47 -0.81 1.05 8.49
CA PHE A 47 -0.10 1.75 9.57
C PHE A 47 1.20 1.03 9.96
N PHE A 48 1.18 -0.31 10.03
CA PHE A 48 2.36 -1.12 10.39
C PHE A 48 3.44 -1.17 9.30
N TYR A 49 3.14 -0.62 8.12
CA TYR A 49 4.03 -0.60 6.96
C TYR A 49 4.44 0.84 6.59
N ALA A 50 4.09 1.86 7.36
CA ALA A 50 4.38 3.27 7.02
C ALA A 50 5.90 3.54 6.83
N ASP A 51 6.74 2.89 7.64
CA ASP A 51 8.21 3.00 7.54
C ASP A 51 8.78 2.21 6.35
N LEU A 52 8.08 1.14 5.95
CA LEU A 52 8.39 0.41 4.72
C LEU A 52 7.96 1.22 3.52
N ALA A 53 6.82 1.90 3.59
CA ALA A 53 6.35 2.82 2.57
C ALA A 53 7.22 4.07 2.43
N THR A 54 8.11 4.41 3.37
CA THR A 54 9.12 5.49 3.20
C THR A 54 10.43 4.98 2.61
N LYS A 55 10.84 3.75 2.95
CA LYS A 55 11.98 3.08 2.29
C LYS A 55 11.64 2.65 0.87
N GLU A 56 10.41 2.18 0.68
CA GLU A 56 9.77 2.00 -0.61
C GLU A 56 9.33 3.34 -1.18
N ASP A 57 8.94 4.42 -0.51
CA ASP A 57 8.73 5.68 -1.26
C ASP A 57 10.04 6.24 -1.81
N LEU A 58 11.19 5.90 -1.23
CA LEU A 58 12.48 6.21 -1.86
C LEU A 58 12.78 5.21 -2.98
N SER A 59 12.71 3.90 -2.72
CA SER A 59 13.00 2.85 -3.72
C SER A 59 11.91 2.66 -4.79
N THR A 60 10.66 3.00 -4.50
CA THR A 60 9.38 2.85 -5.22
C THR A 60 8.81 4.20 -5.65
N LYS A 61 9.18 5.38 -5.10
CA LYS A 61 9.18 6.57 -5.99
C LYS A 61 10.32 6.46 -6.97
N GLU A 62 11.53 6.03 -6.61
CA GLU A 62 12.54 5.75 -7.64
C GLU A 62 12.05 4.67 -8.61
N THR A 63 11.42 3.57 -8.16
CA THR A 63 10.90 2.52 -9.05
C THR A 63 9.59 2.89 -9.76
N LEU A 64 8.67 3.70 -9.21
CA LEU A 64 7.44 4.18 -9.89
C LEU A 64 7.72 5.40 -10.78
N LEU A 65 8.61 6.30 -10.37
CA LEU A 65 9.16 7.35 -11.24
C LEU A 65 10.05 6.72 -12.34
N GLN A 66 10.65 5.55 -12.12
CA GLN A 66 11.28 4.73 -13.17
C GLN A 66 10.29 3.85 -13.94
N ARG A 67 9.13 3.49 -13.38
CA ARG A 67 8.11 2.69 -14.08
C ARG A 67 7.42 3.51 -15.16
N ASP A 68 7.32 4.82 -14.98
CA ASP A 68 6.95 5.77 -16.03
C ASP A 68 8.11 6.08 -17.00
N GLN A 69 9.38 5.81 -16.64
CA GLN A 69 10.54 5.98 -17.54
C GLN A 69 10.67 4.87 -18.59
N TYR A 70 9.80 3.84 -18.59
CA TYR A 70 9.73 2.83 -19.64
C TYR A 70 8.42 2.86 -20.45
N THR A 71 7.83 4.05 -20.62
CA THR A 71 6.92 4.32 -21.74
C THR A 71 7.48 5.44 -22.62
N TYR A 72 8.25 5.00 -23.63
CA TYR A 72 8.41 5.50 -25.02
C TYR A 72 8.22 7.00 -25.33
N SER A 73 9.09 7.53 -26.22
CA SER A 73 9.00 8.75 -27.06
C SER A 73 8.14 9.94 -26.56
N GLU A 74 8.67 11.17 -26.62
CA GLU A 74 7.96 12.46 -26.42
C GLU A 74 6.47 12.46 -26.85
N LYS A 75 6.16 11.77 -27.96
CA LYS A 75 4.82 11.62 -28.52
C LYS A 75 3.83 10.86 -27.62
N GLU A 76 4.25 9.81 -26.91
CA GLU A 76 3.36 9.02 -26.07
C GLU A 76 2.99 9.74 -24.77
N HIS A 77 3.95 10.45 -24.19
CA HIS A 77 3.72 11.33 -23.06
C HIS A 77 2.72 12.45 -23.41
N ALA A 78 2.90 13.09 -24.56
CA ALA A 78 1.96 14.10 -25.05
C ALA A 78 0.56 13.53 -25.28
N LEU A 79 0.47 12.30 -25.82
CA LEU A 79 -0.81 11.62 -26.06
C LEU A 79 -1.56 11.35 -24.75
N LEU A 80 -0.89 10.80 -23.72
CA LEU A 80 -1.53 10.48 -22.44
C LEU A 80 -2.01 11.73 -21.70
N LYS A 81 -1.21 12.80 -21.71
CA LYS A 81 -1.59 14.09 -21.12
C LYS A 81 -2.83 14.64 -21.81
N ASN A 82 -2.79 14.75 -23.13
CA ASN A 82 -3.90 15.30 -23.91
C ASN A 82 -5.15 14.41 -23.80
N PHE A 83 -5.01 13.09 -23.77
CA PHE A 83 -6.12 12.16 -23.62
C PHE A 83 -6.89 12.39 -22.31
N ARG A 84 -6.19 12.61 -21.19
CA ARG A 84 -6.81 12.88 -19.89
C ARG A 84 -7.58 14.19 -19.84
N GLU A 85 -7.17 15.18 -20.64
CA GLU A 85 -7.80 16.50 -20.72
C GLU A 85 -9.03 16.54 -21.65
N LEU A 86 -9.25 15.50 -22.47
CA LEU A 86 -10.38 15.45 -23.41
C LEU A 86 -11.72 15.11 -22.74
N LYS A 87 -12.81 15.62 -23.32
CA LYS A 87 -14.19 15.26 -22.92
C LYS A 87 -14.47 13.78 -23.17
N ALA A 88 -15.26 13.15 -22.28
CA ALA A 88 -15.57 11.72 -22.28
C ALA A 88 -16.01 11.13 -23.64
N LYS A 89 -16.74 11.89 -24.47
CA LYS A 89 -17.12 11.44 -25.83
C LYS A 89 -15.92 11.19 -26.73
N LYS A 90 -14.90 12.06 -26.67
CA LYS A 90 -13.67 11.93 -27.48
C LYS A 90 -12.75 10.84 -26.94
N GLN A 91 -12.65 10.70 -25.62
CA GLN A 91 -11.91 9.60 -24.99
C GLN A 91 -12.45 8.23 -25.41
N LYS A 92 -13.78 8.05 -25.40
CA LYS A 92 -14.42 6.81 -25.86
C LYS A 92 -14.18 6.52 -27.34
N ALA A 93 -14.22 7.54 -28.20
CA ALA A 93 -13.95 7.36 -29.63
C ALA A 93 -12.49 6.94 -29.89
N ILE A 94 -11.53 7.54 -29.19
CA ILE A 94 -10.11 7.17 -29.28
C ILE A 94 -9.90 5.75 -28.74
N LEU A 95 -10.53 5.41 -27.61
CA LEU A 95 -10.44 4.06 -27.06
C LEU A 95 -11.01 3.02 -28.03
N TRP A 96 -12.13 3.34 -28.69
CA TRP A 96 -12.74 2.46 -29.69
C TRP A 96 -11.82 2.28 -30.91
N LEU A 97 -11.15 3.34 -31.37
CA LEU A 97 -10.23 3.30 -32.50
C LEU A 97 -8.96 2.46 -32.25
N ILE A 98 -8.50 2.38 -30.99
CA ILE A 98 -7.29 1.64 -30.60
C ILE A 98 -7.61 0.17 -30.24
N SER A 99 -8.90 -0.13 -29.98
CA SER A 99 -9.33 -1.47 -29.55
C SER A 99 -9.81 -2.37 -30.70
N ASP A 100 -9.67 -1.92 -31.95
CA ASP A 100 -9.96 -2.65 -33.20
C ASP A 100 -8.63 -2.95 -33.91
#